data_AF-A0A529Q425-F1
#
_entry.id   AF-A0A529Q425-F1
#
_cell.length_a   1.000
_cell.length_b   1.000
_cell.length_c   1.000
_cell.angle_alpha   90.00
_cell.angle_beta   90.00
_cell.angle_gamma   90.00
#
_symmetry.space_group_name_H-M   'P 1'
#
loop_
_entity.id
_entity.type
_entity.pdbx_description
1 polymer ?
#
loop_
_entity_poly.entity_id
_entity_poly.type
_entity_poly.pdbx_seq_one_letter_code
_entity_poly.pdbx_strand_id
1 'polypeptide(L)' 'MKLISYNIQYGYGSDGRYDLSRAARLVDGADIIALQEVERHWLRTNEDDQPEILSRLLPGYYCAYGPAFD' A
#
# COMPACT_ATOMS: atom_id res chain seq x y z
N MET A 1 -17.92 7.27 9.67
CA MET A 1 -17.48 6.37 8.59
C MET A 1 -16.62 7.14 7.61
N LYS A 2 -15.31 6.87 7.59
CA LYS A 2 -14.29 7.50 6.78
C LYS A 2 -13.75 6.45 5.80
N LEU A 3 -13.86 6.74 4.51
CA LEU A 3 -13.40 5.87 3.44
C LEU A 3 -12.26 6.57 2.70
N ILE A 4 -11.19 5.84 2.40
CA ILE A 4 -10.09 6.35 1.57
C ILE A 4 -9.89 5.41 0.40
N SER A 5 -9.78 5.98 -0.80
CA SER A 5 -9.24 5.31 -1.97
C SER A 5 -7.97 6.04 -2.38
N TYR A 6 -6.87 5.32 -2.53
CA TYR A 6 -5.58 5.91 -2.86
C TYR A 6 -4.75 4.99 -3.76
N ASN A 7 -4.40 5.51 -4.94
CA ASN A 7 -3.40 4.89 -5.79
C ASN A 7 -2.01 5.31 -5.28
N ILE A 8 -1.25 4.33 -4.77
CA ILE A 8 0.04 4.59 -4.11
C ILE A 8 1.21 4.61 -5.10
N GLN A 9 0.96 4.42 -6.39
CA GLN A 9 1.97 4.33 -7.45
C GLN A 9 3.12 3.39 -7.06
N TYR A 10 2.77 2.18 -6.62
CA TYR A 10 3.71 1.16 -6.12
C TYR A 10 4.58 1.63 -4.95
N GLY A 11 4.17 2.66 -4.22
CA GLY A 11 4.91 3.26 -3.10
C GLY A 11 5.85 4.42 -3.48
N TYR A 12 5.85 4.87 -4.74
CA TYR A 12 6.66 6.02 -5.17
C TYR A 12 5.99 7.36 -4.87
N GLY A 13 6.77 8.31 -4.36
CA GLY A 13 6.36 9.72 -4.31
C GLY A 13 6.80 10.54 -5.52
N SER A 14 6.33 11.78 -5.58
CA SER A 14 6.79 12.79 -6.56
C SER A 14 8.29 13.13 -6.44
N ASP A 15 8.91 12.76 -5.31
CA ASP A 15 10.35 12.82 -5.07
C ASP A 15 11.12 11.64 -5.69
N GLY A 16 10.43 10.72 -6.38
CA GLY A 16 11.03 9.54 -7.00
C GLY A 16 11.51 8.49 -5.99
N ARG A 17 11.09 8.59 -4.72
CA ARG A 17 11.49 7.66 -3.66
C ARG A 17 10.40 6.64 -3.37
N TYR A 18 10.80 5.38 -3.31
CA TYR A 18 9.97 4.27 -2.85
C TYR A 18 9.90 4.26 -1.32
N ASP A 19 8.71 4.48 -0.75
CA ASP A 19 8.46 4.51 0.69
C ASP A 19 6.98 4.18 1.00
N LEU A 20 6.68 2.90 1.25
CA LEU A 20 5.33 2.46 1.62
C LEU A 20 4.83 3.05 2.94
N SER A 21 5.74 3.40 3.86
CA SER A 21 5.36 3.98 5.15
C SER A 21 4.70 5.35 4.99
N ARG A 22 5.03 6.07 3.91
CA ARG A 22 4.39 7.34 3.55
C ARG A 22 2.92 7.15 3.22
N ALA A 23 2.59 6.16 2.38
CA ALA A 23 1.21 5.87 2.03
C ALA A 23 0.42 5.39 3.26
N ALA A 24 0.99 4.48 4.06
CA ALA A 24 0.35 3.98 5.28
C ALA A 24 -0.03 5.11 6.25
N ARG A 25 0.90 6.05 6.52
CA ARG A 25 0.62 7.20 7.40
C ARG A 25 -0.51 8.11 6.90
N LEU A 26 -0.72 8.22 5.59
CA LEU A 26 -1.77 9.07 5.02
C LEU A 26 -3.16 8.46 5.15
N VAL A 27 -3.25 7.13 5.14
CA VAL A 27 -4.53 6.40 5.13
C VAL A 27 -4.98 5.91 6.50
N ASP A 28 -4.06 5.87 7.48
CA ASP A 28 -4.35 5.44 8.85
C ASP A 28 -5.48 6.26 9.49
N GLY A 29 -6.29 5.59 10.31
CA GLY A 29 -7.50 6.12 10.93
C GLY A 29 -8.73 6.20 10.01
N ALA A 30 -8.68 5.67 8.79
CA ALA A 30 -9.89 5.40 8.01
C ALA A 30 -10.61 4.15 8.55
N ASP A 31 -11.92 4.04 8.30
CA ASP A 31 -12.68 2.82 8.59
C ASP A 31 -12.47 1.76 7.50
N ILE A 32 -12.31 2.20 6.24
CA ILE A 32 -11.99 1.33 5.08
C ILE A 32 -10.96 2.03 4.19
N ILE A 33 -9.96 1.27 3.75
CA ILE A 33 -8.89 1.72 2.87
C ILE A 33 -8.91 0.85 1.61
N ALA A 34 -9.00 1.48 0.44
CA ALA A 34 -8.83 0.85 -0.86
C ALA A 34 -7.53 1.38 -1.50
N LEU A 35 -6.53 0.51 -1.64
CA LEU A 35 -5.27 0.86 -2.29
C LEU A 35 -5.22 0.33 -3.72
N GLN A 36 -4.70 1.13 -4.65
CA GLN A 36 -4.42 0.71 -6.03
C GLN A 36 -2.94 0.82 -6.33
N GLU A 37 -2.48 0.09 -7.35
CA GLU A 37 -1.06 -0.05 -7.68
C GLU A 37 -0.24 -0.54 -6.48
N VAL A 38 -0.82 -1.46 -5.70
CA VAL A 38 -0.07 -2.29 -4.76
C VAL A 38 0.46 -3.48 -5.54
N GLU A 39 1.74 -3.78 -5.39
CA GLU A 39 2.39 -4.87 -6.12
C GLU A 39 3.14 -5.85 -5.23
N ARG A 40 3.59 -6.97 -5.81
CA ARG A 40 4.33 -8.01 -5.10
C ARG A 40 5.46 -8.50 -6.02
N HIS A 41 6.68 -8.59 -5.48
CA HIS A 41 7.84 -9.20 -6.16
C HIS A 41 8.28 -8.56 -7.49
N TRP A 42 8.09 -7.25 -7.65
CA TRP A 42 8.63 -6.51 -8.80
C TRP A 42 10.00 -5.89 -8.52
N LEU A 43 10.91 -5.98 -9.50
CA LEU A 43 12.30 -5.49 -9.40
C LEU A 43 12.39 -4.00 -9.02
N ARG A 44 11.42 -3.18 -9.46
CA ARG A 44 11.41 -1.73 -9.18
C ARG A 44 11.11 -1.39 -7.71
N THR A 45 10.58 -2.34 -6.94
CA THR A 45 10.24 -2.16 -5.52
C THR A 45 10.98 -3.17 -4.65
N ASN A 46 12.26 -3.40 -4.94
CA ASN A 46 13.10 -4.34 -4.18
C ASN A 46 12.55 -5.77 -4.09
N GLU A 47 11.65 -6.15 -5.01
CA GLU A 47 10.92 -7.43 -4.96
C GLU A 47 10.09 -7.62 -3.68
N ASP A 48 9.70 -6.52 -3.04
CA ASP A 48 8.92 -6.54 -1.80
C ASP A 48 7.52 -7.16 -1.99
N ASP A 49 7.04 -7.84 -0.96
CA ASP A 49 5.63 -8.20 -0.79
C ASP A 49 4.91 -7.00 -0.15
N GLN A 50 4.49 -6.03 -0.98
CA GLN A 50 3.88 -4.80 -0.47
C GLN A 50 2.61 -5.04 0.35
N PRO A 51 1.70 -5.98 0.00
CA PRO A 51 0.58 -6.34 0.85
C PRO A 51 0.99 -6.74 2.27
N GLU A 52 2.04 -7.56 2.41
CA GLU A 52 2.56 -7.98 3.72
C GLU A 52 3.25 -6.83 4.47
N ILE A 53 3.96 -5.94 3.76
CA ILE A 53 4.55 -4.75 4.40
C ILE A 53 3.46 -3.78 4.87
N LEU A 54 2.45 -3.52 4.04
CA LEU A 54 1.33 -2.65 4.36
C LEU A 54 0.49 -3.20 5.52
N SER A 55 0.29 -4.52 5.61
CA SER A 55 -0.42 -5.15 6.74
C SER A 55 0.33 -4.92 8.07
N ARG A 56 1.67 -4.99 8.05
CA ARG A 56 2.51 -4.70 9.23
C ARG A 56 2.52 -3.23 9.61
N LEU A 57 2.46 -2.33 8.61
CA LEU A 57 2.39 -0.88 8.84
C LEU A 57 1.01 -0.42 9.33
N LEU A 58 -0.04 -1.20 9.07
CA LEU A 58 -1.43 -0.92 9.43
C LEU A 58 -2.02 -2.09 10.29
N PRO A 59 -1.44 -2.39 11.46
CA PRO A 59 -1.77 -3.60 12.22
C PRO A 59 -3.20 -3.64 12.77
N GLY A 60 -3.92 -2.51 12.77
CA GLY A 60 -5.33 -2.42 13.18
C GLY A 60 -6.33 -2.83 12.10
N TYR A 61 -5.86 -3.20 10.91
CA TYR A 61 -6.69 -3.48 9.75
C TYR A 61 -6.62 -4.96 9.34
N TYR A 62 -7.75 -5.48 8.89
CA TYR A 62 -7.78 -6.72 8.12
C TYR A 62 -7.38 -6.41 6.67
N CYS A 63 -6.32 -7.04 6.18
CA CYS A 63 -5.87 -6.90 4.79
C CYS A 63 -6.40 -8.04 3.92
N ALA A 64 -6.97 -7.67 2.77
CA ALA A 64 -7.25 -8.59 1.66
C ALA A 64 -6.54 -8.06 0.41
N TYR A 65 -5.84 -8.94 -0.31
CA TYR A 65 -5.11 -8.61 -1.52
C TYR A 65 -5.67 -9.40 -2.70
N GLY A 66 -5.98 -8.69 -3.79
CA GLY A 66 -6.52 -9.25 -5.02
C GLY A 66 -5.75 -8.70 -6.22
N PRO A 67 -4.65 -9.34 -6.63
CA PRO A 67 -3.88 -8.89 -7.78
C PRO A 67 -4.66 -9.13 -9.07
N ALA A 68 -4.52 -8.22 -10.04
CA ALA A 68 -4.94 -8.49 -11.42
C ALA A 68 -3.97 -9.44 -12.14
N PHE A 69 -2.70 -9.46 -11.69
CA PHE A 69 -1.61 -10.30 -12.18
C PHE A 69 -0.61 -10.52 -11.03
N ASP A 70 -0.17 -11.76 -10.83
CA ASP A 70 0.81 -12.18 -9.80
C ASP A 70 1.76 -13.23 -10.41
#